data_AF-A0AAE1GKV4-F1
#
_entry.id   AF-A0AAE1GKV4-F1
#
_cell.length_a   1.000
_cell.length_b   1.000
_cell.length_c   1.000
_cell.angle_alpha   90.00
_cell.angle_beta   90.00
_cell.angle_gamma   90.00
#
_symmetry.space_group_name_H-M   'P 1'
#
loop_
_entity.id
_entity.type
_entity.pdbx_description
1 polymer ?
#
loop_
_entity_poly.entity_id
_entity_poly.type
_entity_poly.pdbx_seq_one_letter_code
_entity_poly.pdbx_strand_id
1 'polypeptide(L)'
;MLASRFMLSIDGVVVNDHISTFTAGLAMLFCSYYNFNIMYPLDCAATLEFIQRCFVGINPDRGSKVQVKKNCKRYSQTHPKVFSLISAIADVDWRS
;
A
#
# COMPACT_ATOMS: atom_id res chain seq x y z
N MET A 1 19.58 2.76 -16.76
CA MET A 1 19.11 1.41 -17.17
C MET A 1 17.84 1.12 -16.41
N LEU A 2 16.74 0.79 -17.10
CA LEU A 2 15.56 0.21 -16.45
C LEU A 2 15.84 -1.28 -16.25
N ALA A 3 15.43 -1.86 -15.11
CA ALA A 3 15.55 -3.28 -14.89
C ALA A 3 14.74 -4.04 -15.97
N SER A 4 15.37 -5.03 -16.61
CA SER A 4 14.74 -5.82 -17.67
C SER A 4 13.90 -6.98 -17.14
N ARG A 5 14.07 -7.34 -15.86
CA ARG A 5 13.33 -8.38 -15.13
C ARG A 5 13.24 -8.02 -13.66
N PHE A 6 12.14 -8.40 -13.04
CA PHE A 6 11.91 -8.30 -11.60
C PHE A 6 11.70 -9.70 -11.01
N MET A 7 11.96 -9.83 -9.72
CA MET A 7 11.77 -11.05 -8.96
C MET A 7 11.01 -10.74 -7.68
N LEU A 8 10.16 -11.67 -7.25
CA LEU A 8 9.49 -11.65 -5.96
C LEU A 8 10.01 -12.80 -5.11
N SER A 9 10.45 -12.47 -3.91
CA SER A 9 10.82 -13.44 -2.88
C SER A 9 9.97 -13.27 -1.64
N ILE A 10 9.60 -14.39 -1.01
CA ILE A 10 8.89 -14.43 0.27
C ILE A 10 9.74 -15.25 1.23
N ASP A 11 10.07 -14.68 2.39
CA ASP A 11 10.95 -15.29 3.41
C ASP A 11 12.27 -15.83 2.84
N GLY A 12 12.87 -15.08 1.91
CA GLY A 12 14.14 -15.42 1.26
C GLY A 12 14.02 -16.46 0.13
N VAL A 13 12.82 -17.00 -0.12
CA VAL A 13 12.57 -17.95 -1.22
C VAL A 13 12.03 -17.19 -2.42
N VAL A 14 12.69 -17.34 -3.57
CA VAL A 14 12.20 -16.78 -4.84
C VAL A 14 10.96 -17.55 -5.28
N VAL A 15 9.82 -16.86 -5.33
CA VAL A 15 8.53 -17.44 -5.73
C VAL A 15 8.19 -17.16 -7.20
N ASN A 16 8.74 -16.07 -7.76
CA ASN A 16 8.62 -15.74 -9.17
C ASN A 16 9.78 -14.84 -9.60
N ASP A 17 10.56 -15.26 -10.60
CA ASP A 17 11.72 -14.52 -11.13
C ASP A 17 11.54 -14.06 -12.59
N HIS A 18 10.34 -14.21 -13.13
CA HIS A 18 10.01 -13.93 -14.52
C HIS A 18 8.99 -12.80 -14.65
N ILE A 19 9.16 -11.77 -13.83
CA ILE A 19 8.25 -10.61 -13.80
C ILE A 19 8.75 -9.59 -14.82
N SER A 20 7.97 -9.38 -15.87
CA SER A 20 8.35 -8.56 -17.03
C SER A 20 8.22 -7.05 -16.82
N THR A 21 7.42 -6.62 -15.82
CA THR A 21 7.17 -5.19 -15.56
C THR A 21 7.17 -4.90 -14.07
N PHE A 22 7.57 -3.67 -13.72
CA PHE A 22 7.55 -3.19 -12.34
C PHE A 22 6.13 -3.25 -11.76
N THR A 23 5.12 -2.79 -12.50
CA THR A 23 3.73 -2.77 -12.04
C THR A 23 3.19 -4.17 -11.74
N ALA A 24 3.55 -5.18 -12.56
CA ALA A 24 3.20 -6.57 -12.28
C ALA A 24 3.89 -7.09 -11.01
N GLY A 25 5.15 -6.72 -10.80
CA GLY A 25 5.87 -7.04 -9.56
C GLY A 25 5.25 -6.41 -8.33
N LEU A 26 4.87 -5.13 -8.42
CA LEU A 26 4.21 -4.40 -7.35
C LEU A 26 2.83 -5.00 -7.03
N ALA A 27 2.04 -5.35 -8.05
CA ALA A 27 0.76 -6.03 -7.87
C ALA A 27 0.94 -7.37 -7.16
N MET A 28 1.90 -8.20 -7.59
CA MET A 28 2.20 -9.48 -6.93
C MET A 28 2.66 -9.28 -5.48
N LEU A 29 3.51 -8.29 -5.21
CA LEU A 29 3.95 -7.95 -3.85
C LEU A 29 2.76 -7.66 -2.93
N PHE A 30 1.86 -6.75 -3.32
CA PHE A 30 0.67 -6.44 -2.52
C PHE A 30 -0.32 -7.60 -2.42
N CYS A 31 -0.48 -8.39 -3.49
CA CYS A 31 -1.27 -9.61 -3.44
C CYS A 31 -0.69 -10.61 -2.43
N SER A 32 0.62 -10.76 -2.35
CA SER A 32 1.27 -11.66 -1.37
C SER A 32 1.01 -11.20 0.06
N TYR A 33 1.20 -9.91 0.37
CA TYR A 33 0.90 -9.39 1.71
C TYR A 33 -0.57 -9.57 2.08
N TYR A 34 -1.50 -9.37 1.14
CA TYR A 34 -2.94 -9.53 1.38
C TYR A 34 -3.35 -11.00 1.56
N ASN A 35 -2.94 -11.90 0.67
CA ASN A 35 -3.38 -13.30 0.68
C ASN A 35 -2.70 -14.12 1.78
N PHE A 36 -1.41 -13.87 2.04
CA PHE A 36 -0.66 -14.62 3.05
C PHE A 36 -0.75 -13.99 4.45
N ASN A 37 -1.43 -12.84 4.58
CA ASN A 37 -1.57 -12.10 5.85
C ASN A 37 -0.21 -11.85 6.52
N ILE A 38 0.79 -11.46 5.71
CA ILE A 38 2.14 -11.15 6.17
C ILE A 38 2.18 -9.68 6.59
N MET A 39 2.90 -9.36 7.66
CA MET A 39 3.10 -7.98 8.07
C MET A 39 4.13 -7.28 7.19
N TYR A 40 3.91 -6.00 6.90
CA TYR A 40 4.94 -5.19 6.25
C TYR A 40 6.20 -5.08 7.14
N PRO A 41 7.40 -5.04 6.54
CA PRO A 41 8.62 -4.75 7.28
C PRO A 41 8.55 -3.38 7.93
N LEU A 42 9.03 -3.25 9.17
CA LEU A 42 8.88 -2.04 9.98
C LEU A 42 9.41 -0.78 9.28
N ASP A 43 10.56 -0.90 8.60
CA ASP A 43 11.25 0.24 7.97
C ASP A 43 10.50 0.82 6.76
N CYS A 44 9.68 0.01 6.08
CA CYS A 44 8.95 0.41 4.89
C CYS A 44 7.43 0.32 5.03
N ALA A 45 6.92 -0.06 6.20
CA ALA A 45 5.48 -0.23 6.46
C ALA A 45 4.67 1.01 6.10
N ALA A 46 5.11 2.20 6.51
CA ALA A 46 4.41 3.45 6.20
C ALA A 46 4.37 3.73 4.68
N THR A 47 5.47 3.48 3.96
CA THR A 47 5.54 3.68 2.51
C THR A 47 4.64 2.71 1.76
N LEU A 48 4.68 1.43 2.13
CA LEU A 48 3.84 0.39 1.51
C LEU A 48 2.36 0.64 1.81
N GLU A 49 2.02 1.06 3.03
CA GLU A 49 0.67 1.41 3.42
C GLU A 49 0.13 2.63 2.66
N PHE A 50 0.96 3.66 2.45
CA PHE A 50 0.61 4.80 1.60
C PHE A 50 0.33 4.36 0.16
N ILE A 51 1.21 3.54 -0.43
CA ILE A 51 1.04 3.05 -1.80
C ILE A 51 -0.23 2.21 -1.92
N GLN A 52 -0.45 1.30 -0.96
CA GLN A 52 -1.60 0.43 -0.89
C GLN A 52 -2.92 1.22 -0.91
N ARG A 53 -3.04 2.25 -0.06
CA ARG A 53 -4.29 3.03 0.06
C ARG A 53 -4.50 4.01 -1.09
N CYS A 54 -3.44 4.71 -1.50
CA CYS A 54 -3.56 5.81 -2.46
C CYS A 54 -3.54 5.35 -3.92
N PHE A 55 -2.82 4.27 -4.25
CA PHE A 55 -2.63 3.84 -5.65
C PHE A 55 -3.22 2.46 -5.94
N VAL A 56 -3.12 1.52 -5.00
CA VAL A 56 -3.60 0.14 -5.22
C VAL A 56 -5.09 0.00 -4.88
N GLY A 57 -5.61 0.84 -4.00
CA GLY A 57 -7.02 0.81 -3.59
C GLY A 57 -7.38 -0.35 -2.65
N ILE A 58 -6.39 -0.98 -2.02
CA ILE A 58 -6.62 -2.01 -1.00
C ILE A 58 -6.79 -1.31 0.35
N ASN A 59 -7.92 -1.59 1.01
CA ASN A 59 -8.31 -0.98 2.29
C ASN A 59 -8.20 0.57 2.30
N PRO A 60 -8.88 1.27 1.37
CA PRO A 60 -8.79 2.71 1.24
C PRO A 60 -9.38 3.43 2.48
N ASP A 61 -8.96 4.68 2.71
CA ASP A 61 -9.42 5.49 3.87
C ASP A 61 -10.93 5.70 3.91
N ARG A 62 -11.59 5.58 2.76
CA ARG A 62 -13.06 5.53 2.61
C ARG A 62 -13.46 4.19 1.99
N GLY A 63 -13.68 3.17 2.82
CA GLY A 63 -14.22 1.90 2.34
C GLY A 63 -15.68 2.04 1.90
N SER A 64 -16.06 1.47 0.74
CA SER A 64 -17.46 1.44 0.25
C SER A 64 -18.43 0.64 1.15
N LYS A 65 -17.92 -0.07 2.16
CA LYS A 65 -18.70 -0.91 3.10
C LYS A 65 -18.85 -0.29 4.50
N VAL A 66 -18.28 0.87 4.78
CA VAL A 66 -18.36 1.50 6.10
C VAL A 66 -19.45 2.58 6.08
N GLN A 67 -20.65 2.21 6.53
CA GLN A 67 -21.64 3.20 6.94
C GLN A 67 -20.99 4.15 7.95
N VAL A 68 -21.11 5.46 7.71
CA VAL A 68 -20.54 6.52 8.55
C VAL A 68 -21.16 6.45 9.95
N LYS A 69 -20.64 5.59 10.83
CA LYS A 69 -20.94 5.62 12.26
C LYS A 69 -20.20 6.81 12.85
N LYS A 70 -20.93 7.91 13.04
CA LYS A 70 -20.52 9.22 13.56
C LYS A 70 -19.81 9.22 14.94
N ASN A 71 -19.49 8.09 15.55
CA ASN A 71 -18.96 8.09 16.92
C ASN A 71 -18.01 6.93 17.30
N CYS A 72 -17.49 6.16 16.35
CA CYS A 72 -16.46 5.17 16.66
C CYS A 72 -15.10 5.69 16.21
N LYS A 73 -14.18 5.86 17.17
CA LYS A 73 -12.74 6.09 16.92
C LYS A 73 -12.32 5.18 15.78
N ARG A 74 -11.95 5.76 14.63
CA ARG A 74 -11.71 5.06 13.37
C ARG A 74 -10.75 3.90 13.61
N TYR A 75 -11.27 2.68 13.55
CA TYR A 75 -10.48 1.44 13.62
C TYR A 75 -9.81 1.18 12.26
N SER A 76 -8.98 2.12 11.86
CA SER A 76 -7.85 1.86 10.97
C SER A 76 -6.73 2.58 11.69
N GLN A 77 -5.89 1.83 12.41
CA GLN A 77 -4.62 2.35 12.91
C GLN A 77 -3.72 2.59 11.70
N THR A 78 -4.11 3.57 10.87
CA THR A 78 -3.30 4.05 9.77
C THR A 78 -2.03 4.61 10.38
N HIS A 79 -0.86 4.26 9.84
CA HIS A 79 0.39 4.79 10.36
C HIS A 79 0.31 6.33 10.40
N PRO A 80 0.65 6.99 11.53
CA PRO A 80 0.39 8.41 11.73
C PRO A 80 1.06 9.29 10.67
N LYS A 81 2.23 8.88 10.17
CA LYS A 81 2.91 9.57 9.05
C LYS A 81 2.14 9.46 7.73
N VAL A 82 1.49 8.33 7.46
CA VAL A 82 0.68 8.13 6.25
C VAL A 82 -0.55 9.03 6.29
N PHE A 83 -1.24 9.08 7.43
CA PHE A 83 -2.37 9.99 7.62
C PHE A 83 -1.96 11.46 7.47
N SER A 84 -0.84 11.86 8.10
CA SER A 84 -0.30 13.22 7.99
C SER A 84 0.05 13.59 6.56
N LEU A 85 0.72 12.68 5.83
CA LEU A 85 1.11 12.90 4.43
C LEU A 85 -0.10 13.01 3.51
N ILE A 86 -1.09 12.11 3.65
CA ILE A 86 -2.32 12.17 2.85
C ILE A 86 -3.08 13.48 3.10
N SER A 87 -3.17 13.91 4.36
CA SER A 87 -3.80 15.19 4.70
C SER A 87 -3.05 16.37 4.10
N ALA A 88 -1.72 16.40 4.23
CA ALA A 88 -0.88 17.45 3.66
C ALA A 88 -1.02 17.53 2.14
N ILE A 89 -1.06 16.39 1.44
CA ILE A 89 -1.27 16.35 -0.02
C ILE A 89 -2.66 16.86 -0.40
N ALA A 90 -3.70 16.49 0.37
CA ALA A 90 -5.07 16.93 0.10
C ALA A 90 -5.25 18.45 0.31
N ASP A 91 -4.48 19.04 1.22
CA ASP A 91 -4.47 20.48 1.50
C ASP A 91 -3.64 21.29 0.49
N VAL A 92 -2.89 20.64 -0.41
CA VAL A 92 -2.21 21.35 -1.50
C VAL A 92 -3.24 21.81 -2.53
N ASP A 93 -3.48 23.12 -2.58
CA ASP A 93 -4.24 23.74 -3.67
C ASP A 93 -3.44 23.60 -4.99
N TRP A 94 -3.91 22.70 -5.85
CA TRP A 94 -3.30 22.37 -7.15
C TRP A 94 -3.55 23.43 -8.23
N ARG A 95 -3.99 24.63 -7.84
CA ARG A 95 -4.28 25.76 -8.73
C ARG A 95 -3.23 26.86 -8.50
N SER A 96 -2.12 26.78 -9.24
CA SER A 96 -1.25 27.92 -9.55
C SER A 96 -1.37 28.23 -11.03
#